data_AF-X1TAN6-F1
#
_entry.id   AF-X1TAN6-F1
#
_cell.length_a   1.000
_cell.length_b   1.000
_cell.length_c   1.000
_cell.angle_alpha   90.00
_cell.angle_beta   90.00
_cell.angle_gamma   90.00
#
_symmetry.space_group_name_H-M   'P 1'
#
loop_
_entity.id
_entity.type
_entity.pdbx_description
1 polymer ?
#
loop_
_entity_poly.entity_id
_entity_poly.type
_entity_poly.pdbx_seq_one_letter_code
_entity_poly.pdbx_strand_id
1 'polypeptide(L)'
;RTEADVRTDCNRYRVYKDGEIIDEPTDVMKYWRDDLASFLLPCSFGFEGVLRKYNVKFRYMGAFTTNLYPIPAGRFRPEHMVATCRLFKTRRDAIRAIQITSRLPVSHGDPIHIGDPAYIGIKDITRPDIWPCLPVSPPEPNEVMLYWACAMTPEYAIKAAKPPLAIMHYPAMVFISDHLTEEFAYTEEIGSNLV
;
A
#
# COMPACT_ATOMS: atom_id res chain seq x y z
N ARG A 1 13.10 -18.43 13.69
CA ARG A 1 13.58 -18.99 12.40
C ARG A 1 14.40 -17.88 11.73
N THR A 2 15.55 -18.21 11.14
CA THR A 2 16.41 -17.26 10.42
C THR A 2 16.26 -17.37 8.89
N GLU A 3 15.37 -18.24 8.42
CA GLU A 3 15.06 -18.40 7.00
C GLU A 3 13.56 -18.17 6.82
N ALA A 4 13.22 -17.23 5.94
CA ALA A 4 11.85 -16.93 5.57
C ALA A 4 11.55 -17.49 4.18
N ASP A 5 10.34 -18.00 3.99
CA ASP A 5 9.86 -18.56 2.73
C ASP A 5 8.60 -17.82 2.27
N VAL A 6 8.74 -17.05 1.18
CA VAL A 6 7.65 -16.27 0.58
C VAL A 6 6.48 -17.12 0.09
N ARG A 7 6.62 -18.45 0.03
CA ARG A 7 5.58 -19.39 -0.37
C ARG A 7 4.67 -19.79 0.79
N THR A 8 5.13 -19.64 2.04
CA THR A 8 4.43 -20.12 3.25
C THR A 8 4.27 -19.08 4.34
N ASP A 9 5.07 -18.01 4.35
CA ASP A 9 5.21 -17.15 5.53
C ASP A 9 4.32 -15.89 5.50
N CYS A 10 3.46 -15.71 4.49
CA CYS A 10 2.28 -14.86 4.60
C CYS A 10 1.11 -15.64 5.22
N ASN A 11 0.28 -14.98 6.03
CA ASN A 11 -0.90 -15.62 6.65
C ASN A 11 -1.92 -16.14 5.61
N ARG A 12 -2.03 -15.44 4.46
CA ARG A 12 -2.94 -15.81 3.37
C ARG A 12 -2.50 -15.16 2.08
N TYR A 13 -2.73 -15.85 0.98
CA TYR A 13 -2.43 -15.41 -0.38
C TYR A 13 -3.70 -15.19 -1.19
N ARG A 14 -3.53 -14.59 -2.36
CA ARG A 14 -4.54 -14.48 -3.41
C ARG A 14 -3.87 -14.82 -4.74
N VAL A 15 -4.43 -15.79 -5.42
CA VAL A 15 -3.88 -16.35 -6.66
C VAL A 15 -4.73 -15.90 -7.83
N TYR A 16 -4.08 -15.35 -8.85
CA TYR A 16 -4.70 -14.84 -10.06
C TYR A 16 -4.30 -15.68 -11.27
N LYS A 17 -5.25 -15.94 -12.14
CA LYS A 17 -5.04 -16.52 -13.46
C LYS A 17 -5.78 -15.69 -14.50
N ASP A 18 -5.06 -15.19 -15.50
CA ASP A 18 -5.60 -14.35 -16.57
C ASP A 18 -6.34 -13.10 -16.04
N GLY A 19 -5.90 -12.59 -14.89
CA GLY A 19 -6.47 -11.41 -14.20
C GLY A 19 -7.57 -11.72 -13.19
N GLU A 20 -8.07 -12.96 -13.13
CA GLU A 20 -9.16 -13.37 -12.25
C GLU A 20 -8.65 -14.09 -11.00
N ILE A 21 -9.30 -13.86 -9.86
CA ILE A 21 -8.97 -14.57 -8.61
C ILE A 21 -9.47 -16.02 -8.72
N ILE A 22 -8.57 -16.98 -8.53
CA ILE A 22 -8.89 -18.42 -8.61
C ILE A 22 -8.75 -19.17 -7.29
N ASP A 23 -7.99 -18.63 -6.33
CA ASP A 23 -7.81 -19.23 -5.01
C ASP A 23 -7.30 -18.20 -3.99
N GLU A 24 -7.49 -18.48 -2.71
CA GLU A 24 -7.00 -17.67 -1.59
C GLU A 24 -6.44 -18.55 -0.44
N PRO A 25 -5.35 -19.31 -0.70
CA PRO A 25 -4.83 -20.31 0.22
C PRO A 25 -3.94 -19.70 1.32
N THR A 26 -3.57 -20.51 2.31
CA THR A 26 -2.60 -20.15 3.36
C THR A 26 -1.14 -20.41 2.97
N ASP A 27 -0.90 -21.11 1.86
CA ASP A 27 0.40 -21.30 1.21
C ASP A 27 0.22 -21.37 -0.30
N VAL A 28 1.27 -21.14 -1.07
CA VAL A 28 1.23 -21.16 -2.54
C VAL A 28 2.09 -22.23 -3.18
N MET A 29 2.47 -23.26 -2.41
CA MET A 29 3.36 -24.32 -2.89
C MET A 29 2.82 -25.00 -4.15
N LYS A 30 1.50 -25.23 -4.22
CA LYS A 30 0.83 -25.85 -5.37
C LYS A 30 0.77 -24.97 -6.63
N TYR A 31 0.98 -23.66 -6.49
CA TYR A 31 0.97 -22.69 -7.59
C TYR A 31 2.37 -22.21 -7.98
N TRP A 32 3.37 -22.48 -7.15
CA TRP A 32 4.72 -22.00 -7.37
C TRP A 32 5.35 -22.63 -8.61
N ARG A 33 6.13 -21.84 -9.35
CA ARG A 33 6.90 -22.28 -10.50
C ARG A 33 8.30 -21.69 -10.40
N ASP A 34 9.29 -22.38 -10.94
CA ASP A 34 10.69 -21.96 -10.88
C ASP A 34 10.99 -20.70 -11.71
N ASP A 35 10.06 -20.31 -12.58
CA ASP A 35 10.15 -19.10 -13.41
C ASP A 35 9.53 -17.85 -12.77
N LEU A 36 9.04 -17.95 -11.52
CA LEU A 36 8.44 -16.81 -10.82
C LEU A 36 9.49 -15.91 -10.20
N ALA A 37 9.27 -14.59 -10.30
CA ALA A 37 9.98 -13.57 -9.54
C ALA A 37 9.11 -13.06 -8.40
N SER A 38 9.73 -12.80 -7.24
CA SER A 38 9.06 -12.27 -6.06
C SER A 38 9.45 -10.83 -5.82
N PHE A 39 8.45 -9.99 -5.53
CA PHE A 39 8.65 -8.58 -5.19
C PHE A 39 8.07 -8.34 -3.81
N LEU A 40 8.93 -7.97 -2.84
CA LEU A 40 8.49 -7.54 -1.52
C LEU A 40 8.23 -6.04 -1.57
N LEU A 41 6.95 -5.68 -1.67
CA LEU A 41 6.53 -4.29 -1.68
C LEU A 41 6.18 -3.82 -0.26
N PRO A 42 6.59 -2.61 0.13
CA PRO A 42 6.26 -2.02 1.41
C PRO A 42 4.75 -1.79 1.58
N CYS A 43 4.28 -1.87 2.83
CA CYS A 43 2.91 -1.57 3.20
C CYS A 43 2.84 -0.36 4.13
N SER A 44 1.70 0.34 4.15
CA SER A 44 1.51 1.51 5.00
C SER A 44 1.64 1.20 6.49
N PHE A 45 1.46 -0.06 6.90
CA PHE A 45 1.68 -0.48 8.28
C PHE A 45 3.09 -0.15 8.79
N GLY A 46 4.09 -0.19 7.91
CA GLY A 46 5.46 0.19 8.23
C GLY A 46 5.57 1.64 8.68
N PHE A 47 5.21 2.59 7.82
CA PHE A 47 5.29 4.02 8.17
C PHE A 47 4.30 4.40 9.27
N GLU A 48 3.13 3.75 9.36
CA GLU A 48 2.19 3.97 10.44
C GLU A 48 2.78 3.60 11.80
N GLY A 49 3.55 2.51 11.87
CA GLY A 49 4.33 2.15 13.05
C GLY A 49 5.31 3.25 13.44
N VAL A 50 6.02 3.82 12.46
CA VAL A 50 6.93 4.95 12.67
C VAL A 50 6.19 6.20 13.18
N LEU A 51 5.05 6.56 12.58
CA LEU A 51 4.23 7.69 13.02
C LEU A 51 3.77 7.51 14.48
N ARG A 52 3.31 6.31 14.85
CA ARG A 52 2.92 5.99 16.24
C ARG A 52 4.11 6.09 17.20
N LYS A 53 5.28 5.59 16.81
CA LYS A 53 6.53 5.68 17.59
C LYS A 53 6.92 7.13 17.90
N TYR A 54 6.70 8.04 16.95
CA TYR A 54 6.91 9.49 17.15
C TYR A 54 5.70 10.24 17.72
N ASN A 55 4.71 9.51 18.25
CA ASN A 55 3.50 10.05 18.86
C ASN A 55 2.70 10.99 17.91
N VAL A 56 2.70 10.68 16.61
CA VAL A 56 1.86 11.34 15.61
C VAL A 56 0.53 10.60 15.54
N LYS A 57 -0.54 11.27 15.97
CA LYS A 57 -1.88 10.67 16.02
C LYS A 57 -2.60 10.87 14.70
N PHE A 58 -3.21 9.79 14.20
CA PHE A 58 -3.99 9.81 12.98
C PHE A 58 -5.17 8.84 13.06
N ARG A 59 -6.16 9.07 12.20
CA ARG A 59 -7.29 8.15 11.97
C ARG A 59 -7.26 7.66 10.53
N TYR A 60 -7.32 6.35 10.33
CA TYR A 60 -7.38 5.75 9.01
C TYR A 60 -8.79 5.86 8.44
N MET A 61 -8.90 6.29 7.17
CA MET A 61 -10.18 6.48 6.50
C MET A 61 -10.53 5.38 5.52
N GLY A 62 -9.54 4.61 5.06
CA GLY A 62 -9.74 3.60 4.02
C GLY A 62 -8.83 3.78 2.82
N ALA A 63 -9.07 2.93 1.82
CA ALA A 63 -8.43 2.94 0.52
C ALA A 63 -9.47 3.33 -0.55
N PHE A 64 -9.03 4.12 -1.51
CA PHE A 64 -9.88 4.79 -2.49
C PHE A 64 -9.27 4.71 -3.90
N THR A 65 -10.10 4.47 -4.90
CA THR A 65 -9.70 4.73 -6.29
C THR A 65 -9.57 6.23 -6.54
N THR A 66 -8.55 6.63 -7.31
CA THR A 66 -8.30 8.03 -7.65
C THR A 66 -8.39 8.26 -9.16
N ASN A 67 -8.47 9.51 -9.58
CA ASN A 67 -8.27 9.91 -10.99
C ASN A 67 -6.78 10.14 -11.33
N LEU A 68 -5.85 9.71 -10.48
CA LEU A 68 -4.42 9.74 -10.75
C LEU A 68 -4.02 8.44 -11.46
N TYR A 69 -3.15 8.56 -12.46
CA TYR A 69 -2.78 7.45 -13.33
C TYR A 69 -1.34 7.00 -13.08
N PRO A 70 -1.09 5.71 -12.79
CA PRO A 70 0.27 5.18 -12.76
C PRO A 70 0.94 5.26 -14.13
N ILE A 71 2.27 5.40 -14.15
CA ILE A 71 3.04 5.35 -15.39
C ILE A 71 2.94 3.92 -15.96
N PRO A 72 2.45 3.73 -17.20
CA PRO A 72 2.28 2.40 -17.77
C PRO A 72 3.62 1.69 -18.02
N ALA A 73 3.67 0.37 -17.79
CA ALA A 73 4.83 -0.46 -18.08
C ALA A 73 4.41 -1.71 -18.88
N GLY A 74 4.68 -1.74 -20.18
CA GLY A 74 4.24 -2.83 -21.06
C GLY A 74 2.72 -3.04 -21.00
N ARG A 75 2.29 -4.27 -20.64
CA ARG A 75 0.88 -4.63 -20.45
C ARG A 75 0.29 -4.18 -19.11
N PHE A 76 1.11 -3.75 -18.15
CA PHE A 76 0.65 -3.25 -16.86
C PHE A 76 0.21 -1.78 -17.03
N ARG A 77 -1.09 -1.59 -17.27
CA ARG A 77 -1.70 -0.28 -17.54
C ARG A 77 -2.97 -0.09 -16.70
N PRO A 78 -2.86 -0.03 -15.35
CA PRO A 78 -4.02 0.18 -14.50
C PRO A 78 -4.66 1.55 -14.76
N GLU A 79 -6.00 1.61 -14.76
CA GLU A 79 -6.75 2.85 -14.99
C GLU A 79 -6.70 3.81 -13.80
N HIS A 80 -6.37 3.31 -12.60
CA HIS A 80 -6.39 4.07 -11.37
C HIS A 80 -5.19 3.76 -10.49
N MET A 81 -4.63 4.80 -9.87
CA MET A 81 -3.84 4.66 -8.66
C MET A 81 -4.79 4.52 -7.46
N VAL A 82 -4.49 3.59 -6.56
CA VAL A 82 -5.20 3.48 -5.29
C VAL A 82 -4.49 4.33 -4.25
N ALA A 83 -5.25 5.15 -3.52
CA ALA A 83 -4.74 5.98 -2.43
C ALA A 83 -5.36 5.57 -1.10
N THR A 84 -4.64 5.79 -0.01
CA THR A 84 -5.13 5.57 1.35
C THR A 84 -5.07 6.86 2.14
N CYS A 85 -6.09 7.16 2.94
CA CYS A 85 -6.23 8.44 3.62
C CYS A 85 -6.04 8.32 5.14
N ARG A 86 -5.31 9.28 5.72
CA ARG A 86 -5.22 9.49 7.17
C ARG A 86 -5.65 10.92 7.51
N LEU A 87 -6.42 11.04 8.59
CA LEU A 87 -6.83 12.31 9.17
C LEU A 87 -5.98 12.66 10.38
N PHE A 88 -5.55 13.92 10.44
CA PHE A 88 -4.71 14.45 11.50
C PHE A 88 -5.44 15.60 12.21
N LYS A 89 -5.65 15.47 13.51
CA LYS A 89 -6.38 16.46 14.33
C LYS A 89 -5.67 17.81 14.37
N THR A 90 -4.34 17.81 14.30
CA THR A 90 -3.51 19.02 14.34
C THR A 90 -2.71 19.17 13.06
N ARG A 91 -2.53 20.43 12.61
CA ARG A 91 -1.65 20.74 11.46
C ARG A 91 -0.21 20.35 11.75
N ARG A 92 0.21 20.46 13.02
CA ARG A 92 1.54 20.03 13.47
C ARG A 92 1.76 18.54 13.23
N ASP A 93 0.78 17.69 13.55
CA ASP A 93 0.88 16.26 13.31
C ASP A 93 0.89 15.93 11.81
N ALA A 94 0.09 16.62 11.00
CA ALA A 94 0.13 16.48 9.54
C ALA A 94 1.51 16.85 8.96
N ILE A 95 2.09 17.98 9.40
CA ILE A 95 3.43 18.40 8.98
C ILE A 95 4.48 17.37 9.39
N ARG A 96 4.41 16.87 10.64
CA ARG A 96 5.33 15.83 11.12
C ARG A 96 5.15 14.53 10.34
N ALA A 97 3.93 14.16 9.99
CA ALA A 97 3.66 12.98 9.19
C ALA A 97 4.35 13.08 7.83
N ILE A 98 4.18 14.20 7.12
CA ILE A 98 4.89 14.47 5.86
C ILE A 98 6.41 14.37 6.06
N GLN A 99 6.97 15.09 7.04
CA GLN A 99 8.42 15.08 7.28
C GLN A 99 8.99 13.69 7.56
N ILE A 100 8.26 12.86 8.30
CA ILE A 100 8.68 11.50 8.61
C ILE A 100 8.56 10.60 7.39
N THR A 101 7.40 10.58 6.71
CA THR A 101 7.14 9.65 5.61
C THR A 101 7.90 10.02 4.33
N SER A 102 8.13 11.30 4.08
CA SER A 102 9.01 11.76 2.99
C SER A 102 10.45 11.25 3.13
N ARG A 103 10.86 10.73 4.29
CA ARG A 103 12.18 10.11 4.49
C ARG A 103 12.22 8.59 4.24
N LEU A 104 11.08 8.01 3.87
CA LEU A 104 10.89 6.58 3.68
C LEU A 104 10.48 6.30 2.22
N PRO A 105 11.36 6.54 1.22
CA PRO A 105 11.01 6.48 -0.20
C PRO A 105 10.55 5.07 -0.62
N VAL A 106 11.14 4.05 -0.01
CA VAL A 106 10.74 2.65 -0.16
C VAL A 106 9.70 2.24 0.89
N SER A 107 8.87 3.14 1.40
CA SER A 107 7.70 2.82 2.23
C SER A 107 6.62 3.87 2.02
N HIS A 108 6.15 3.96 0.78
CA HIS A 108 5.20 4.94 0.24
C HIS A 108 5.73 6.36 0.04
N GLY A 109 6.75 6.79 0.79
CA GLY A 109 7.31 8.13 0.66
C GLY A 109 6.36 9.23 1.12
N ASP A 110 6.44 10.37 0.46
CA ASP A 110 5.61 11.54 0.70
C ASP A 110 4.13 11.29 0.32
N PRO A 111 3.17 12.01 0.94
CA PRO A 111 1.78 11.95 0.50
C PRO A 111 1.64 12.45 -0.93
N ILE A 112 0.84 11.75 -1.73
CA ILE A 112 0.52 12.11 -3.11
C ILE A 112 -0.51 13.25 -3.20
N HIS A 113 -1.23 13.54 -2.10
CA HIS A 113 -2.22 14.61 -2.03
C HIS A 113 -2.46 15.09 -0.60
N ILE A 114 -2.91 16.34 -0.48
CA ILE A 114 -3.26 17.00 0.78
C ILE A 114 -4.58 17.74 0.59
N GLY A 115 -5.51 17.55 1.53
CA GLY A 115 -6.76 18.32 1.58
C GLY A 115 -7.92 17.65 0.84
N ASP A 116 -8.64 18.42 0.01
CA ASP A 116 -9.94 18.00 -0.50
C ASP A 116 -9.85 16.76 -1.43
N PRO A 117 -10.52 15.64 -1.11
CA PRO A 117 -10.51 14.40 -1.89
C PRO A 117 -11.01 14.57 -3.34
N ALA A 118 -11.86 15.56 -3.62
CA ALA A 118 -12.45 15.75 -4.94
C ALA A 118 -11.38 16.04 -6.02
N TYR A 119 -10.26 16.68 -5.65
CA TYR A 119 -9.15 16.96 -6.57
C TYR A 119 -8.46 15.70 -7.09
N ILE A 120 -8.52 14.60 -6.33
CA ILE A 120 -8.00 13.29 -6.74
C ILE A 120 -9.12 12.31 -7.11
N GLY A 121 -10.32 12.81 -7.41
CA GLY A 121 -11.44 12.02 -7.93
C GLY A 121 -12.22 11.21 -6.89
N ILE A 122 -11.91 11.36 -5.60
CA ILE A 122 -12.62 10.65 -4.53
C ILE A 122 -13.90 11.43 -4.20
N LYS A 123 -15.06 10.84 -4.51
CA LYS A 123 -16.37 11.51 -4.35
C LYS A 123 -16.92 11.51 -2.92
N ASP A 124 -16.67 10.43 -2.18
CA ASP A 124 -17.16 10.26 -0.81
C ASP A 124 -16.08 9.61 0.06
N ILE A 125 -15.43 10.42 0.89
CA ILE A 125 -14.36 9.96 1.80
C ILE A 125 -14.88 9.06 2.93
N THR A 126 -16.19 9.05 3.18
CA THR A 126 -16.80 8.23 4.24
C THR A 126 -17.11 6.81 3.79
N ARG A 127 -16.97 6.53 2.48
CA ARG A 127 -17.26 5.25 1.86
C ARG A 127 -16.09 4.77 1.00
N PRO A 128 -15.09 4.11 1.62
CA PRO A 128 -14.00 3.47 0.88
C PRO A 128 -14.55 2.50 -0.17
N ASP A 129 -14.00 2.55 -1.38
CA ASP A 129 -14.38 1.67 -2.50
C ASP A 129 -13.43 0.49 -2.67
N ILE A 130 -12.33 0.46 -1.90
CA ILE A 130 -11.41 -0.67 -1.77
C ILE A 130 -11.61 -1.36 -0.41
N TRP A 131 -11.53 -2.69 -0.42
CA TRP A 131 -11.71 -3.53 0.76
C TRP A 131 -10.91 -3.01 1.98
N PRO A 132 -11.48 -2.98 3.20
CA PRO A 132 -12.74 -3.61 3.62
C PRO A 132 -14.04 -2.85 3.30
N CYS A 133 -14.01 -1.73 2.55
CA CYS A 133 -15.19 -0.96 2.13
C CYS A 133 -16.19 -0.61 3.26
N LEU A 134 -15.70 -0.49 4.50
CA LEU A 134 -16.53 -0.18 5.66
C LEU A 134 -16.73 1.33 5.78
N PRO A 135 -17.97 1.81 6.03
CA PRO A 135 -18.21 3.23 6.29
C PRO A 135 -17.39 3.74 7.47
N VAL A 136 -16.88 4.96 7.35
CA VAL A 136 -16.10 5.64 8.39
C VAL A 136 -16.73 6.97 8.78
N SER A 137 -16.49 7.43 10.02
CA SER A 137 -16.97 8.74 10.46
C SER A 137 -16.38 9.87 9.59
N PRO A 138 -17.17 10.92 9.28
CA PRO A 138 -16.69 12.02 8.44
C PRO A 138 -15.50 12.76 9.08
N PRO A 139 -14.70 13.49 8.28
CA PRO A 139 -13.68 14.40 8.81
C PRO A 139 -14.29 15.54 9.63
N GLU A 140 -13.63 15.92 10.72
CA GLU A 140 -13.94 17.16 11.45
C GLU A 140 -13.40 18.40 10.69
N PRO A 141 -14.00 19.60 10.83
CA PRO A 141 -13.56 20.80 10.10
C PRO A 141 -12.09 21.19 10.30
N ASN A 142 -11.48 20.77 11.41
CA ASN A 142 -10.08 21.04 11.74
C ASN A 142 -9.14 19.87 11.42
N GLU A 143 -9.63 18.73 10.93
CA GLU A 143 -8.76 17.63 10.54
C GLU A 143 -8.08 17.91 9.19
N VAL A 144 -6.80 17.55 9.08
CA VAL A 144 -6.05 17.61 7.83
C VAL A 144 -6.03 16.21 7.21
N MET A 145 -6.39 16.12 5.93
CA MET A 145 -6.39 14.87 5.17
C MET A 145 -5.09 14.74 4.39
N LEU A 146 -4.39 13.62 4.55
CA LEU A 146 -3.22 13.28 3.77
C LEU A 146 -3.44 11.92 3.10
N TYR A 147 -3.01 11.81 1.85
CA TYR A 147 -3.22 10.64 1.01
C TYR A 147 -1.89 10.05 0.56
N TRP A 148 -1.72 8.74 0.70
CA TRP A 148 -0.54 8.02 0.20
C TRP A 148 -0.97 7.00 -0.85
N ALA A 149 -0.11 6.77 -1.86
CA ALA A 149 -0.28 5.66 -2.79
C ALA A 149 -0.41 4.34 -2.02
N CYS A 150 -1.11 3.35 -2.57
CA CYS A 150 -1.38 2.08 -1.89
C CYS A 150 -0.83 0.90 -2.68
N ALA A 151 -0.33 -0.12 -1.97
CA ALA A 151 0.11 -1.40 -2.53
C ALA A 151 -1.02 -2.24 -3.17
N MET A 152 -2.26 -1.75 -3.12
CA MET A 152 -3.38 -2.27 -3.92
C MET A 152 -3.33 -1.84 -5.39
N THR A 153 -2.51 -0.84 -5.75
CA THR A 153 -2.31 -0.42 -7.15
C THR A 153 -1.72 -1.56 -8.01
N PRO A 154 -0.71 -2.34 -7.54
CA PRO A 154 -0.30 -3.59 -8.17
C PRO A 154 -1.42 -4.60 -8.44
N GLU A 155 -2.43 -4.73 -7.58
CA GLU A 155 -3.57 -5.62 -7.85
C GLU A 155 -4.35 -5.16 -9.09
N TYR A 156 -4.57 -3.84 -9.22
CA TYR A 156 -5.20 -3.27 -10.42
C TYR A 156 -4.32 -3.47 -11.65
N ALA A 157 -2.99 -3.37 -11.50
CA ALA A 157 -2.06 -3.63 -12.58
C ALA A 157 -2.10 -5.10 -13.03
N ILE A 158 -2.24 -6.06 -12.10
CA ILE A 158 -2.41 -7.49 -12.41
C ILE A 158 -3.72 -7.74 -13.17
N LYS A 159 -4.83 -7.17 -12.70
CA LYS A 159 -6.14 -7.29 -13.37
C LYS A 159 -6.11 -6.72 -14.78
N ALA A 160 -5.45 -5.58 -14.98
CA ALA A 160 -5.28 -4.97 -16.30
C ALA A 160 -4.36 -5.79 -17.22
N ALA A 161 -3.25 -6.29 -16.68
CA ALA A 161 -2.23 -7.03 -17.45
C ALA A 161 -2.63 -8.47 -17.80
N LYS A 162 -3.54 -9.07 -17.03
CA LYS A 162 -4.00 -10.46 -17.18
C LYS A 162 -2.84 -11.44 -17.36
N PRO A 163 -1.90 -11.52 -16.39
CA PRO A 163 -0.82 -12.49 -16.46
C PRO A 163 -1.37 -13.92 -16.39
N PRO A 164 -0.73 -14.90 -17.06
CA PRO A 164 -1.14 -16.30 -16.95
C PRO A 164 -1.13 -16.82 -15.50
N LEU A 165 -0.28 -16.24 -14.65
CA LEU A 165 -0.25 -16.47 -13.22
C LEU A 165 0.28 -15.20 -12.52
N ALA A 166 -0.37 -14.81 -11.42
CA ALA A 166 0.19 -13.89 -10.45
C ALA A 166 -0.24 -14.30 -9.04
N ILE A 167 0.62 -14.03 -8.05
CA ILE A 167 0.37 -14.35 -6.65
C ILE A 167 0.61 -13.07 -5.85
N MET A 168 -0.34 -12.72 -4.99
CA MET A 168 -0.21 -11.64 -4.03
C MET A 168 -0.52 -12.15 -2.63
N HIS A 169 -0.10 -11.42 -1.60
CA HIS A 169 -0.67 -11.63 -0.28
C HIS A 169 -2.15 -11.20 -0.28
N TYR A 170 -2.98 -11.82 0.57
CA TYR A 170 -4.35 -11.35 0.78
C TYR A 170 -4.30 -9.95 1.42
N PRO A 171 -5.21 -9.02 1.08
CA PRO A 171 -5.21 -7.67 1.65
C PRO A 171 -5.08 -7.66 3.18
N ALA A 172 -4.17 -6.82 3.69
CA ALA A 172 -3.79 -6.73 5.11
C ALA A 172 -3.12 -7.98 5.74
N MET A 173 -2.93 -9.08 5.01
CA MET A 173 -2.21 -10.29 5.45
C MET A 173 -0.77 -10.27 4.94
N VAL A 174 -0.01 -9.26 5.35
CA VAL A 174 1.32 -8.95 4.80
C VAL A 174 2.39 -9.97 5.21
N PHE A 175 3.46 -10.04 4.42
CA PHE A 175 4.72 -10.66 4.82
C PHE A 175 5.42 -9.78 5.87
N ILE A 176 5.93 -10.39 6.94
CA ILE A 176 6.62 -9.66 8.02
C ILE A 176 8.13 -9.94 7.90
N SER A 177 8.91 -8.88 7.65
CA SER A 177 10.38 -8.93 7.68
C SER A 177 10.94 -8.77 9.08
N ASP A 178 12.20 -9.14 9.23
CA ASP A 178 13.05 -8.82 10.39
C ASP A 178 13.63 -7.39 10.34
N HIS A 179 13.62 -6.75 9.17
CA HIS A 179 14.00 -5.35 9.00
C HIS A 179 12.97 -4.37 9.57
N LEU A 180 13.44 -3.35 10.29
CA LEU A 180 12.63 -2.21 10.70
C LEU A 180 12.40 -1.27 9.52
N THR A 181 11.21 -0.67 9.42
CA THR A 181 10.89 0.37 8.42
C THR A 181 11.94 1.48 8.35
N GLU A 182 12.49 1.84 9.51
CA GLU A 182 13.46 2.93 9.66
C GLU A 182 14.84 2.59 9.11
N GLU A 183 15.18 1.31 8.96
CA GLU A 183 16.40 0.89 8.27
C GLU A 183 16.37 1.30 6.81
N PHE A 184 15.18 1.40 6.23
CA PHE A 184 14.98 1.85 4.86
C PHE A 184 14.73 3.36 4.71
N ALA A 185 14.84 4.11 5.82
CA ALA A 185 14.89 5.57 5.73
C ALA A 185 16.17 6.00 5.00
N TYR A 186 16.17 7.16 4.33
CA TYR A 186 17.35 7.66 3.60
C TYR A 186 18.66 7.43 4.37
N THR A 187 19.43 6.48 3.87
CA THR A 187 20.88 6.45 3.90
C THR A 187 21.31 6.50 2.44
N GLU A 188 22.41 7.18 2.12
CA GLU A 188 22.87 7.40 0.73
C GLU A 188 23.06 6.10 -0.08
N GLU A 189 23.04 4.93 0.56
CA GLU A 189 23.32 3.61 -0.03
C GLU A 189 22.10 2.72 -0.37
N ILE A 190 20.94 2.91 0.25
CA ILE A 190 19.85 1.92 0.15
C ILE A 190 19.06 2.04 -1.16
N GLY A 191 19.05 3.23 -1.79
CA GLY A 191 18.35 3.47 -3.05
C GLY A 191 18.95 2.74 -4.26
N SER A 192 20.20 2.28 -4.19
CA SER A 192 20.91 1.63 -5.31
C SER A 192 20.93 0.10 -5.24
N ASN A 193 20.63 -0.50 -4.09
CA ASN A 193 20.80 -1.94 -3.86
C ASN A 193 19.47 -2.74 -3.81
N LEU A 194 18.33 -2.08 -4.07
CA LEU A 194 16.99 -2.70 -4.08
C LEU A 194 16.39 -2.86 -5.49
N VAL A 195 17.24 -2.88 -6.53
CA VAL A 195 16.85 -3.19 -7.93
C VAL A 195 17.33 -4.58 -8.32
#